data_AF-A0AAE0W9T1-F1
#
_entry.id   AF-A0AAE0W9T1-F1
#
_cell.length_a   1.000
_cell.length_b   1.000
_cell.length_c   1.000
_cell.angle_alpha   90.00
_cell.angle_beta   90.00
_cell.angle_gamma   90.00
#
_symmetry.space_group_name_H-M   'P 1'
#
loop_
_entity.id
_entity.type
_entity.pdbx_description
1 polymer ?
#
loop_
_entity_poly.entity_id
_entity_poly.type
_entity_poly.pdbx_seq_one_letter_code
_entity_poly.pdbx_strand_id
1 'polypeptide(L)'
;MHNKCSRSINGIKSIRALDLESCKLGVRTPDIRNCAKYYECTVSQGSQPILQAKECLYPLLFDKDSGKCVHYSDTTCDDRAAPKSPCEYDANQCRSSHCVPCHIRYPSCIGLPDGENFWAGREWTPYYIICHDERVVFTGECSTSDKTEIFNPDKKECAEFEDKIFG
;
A
#
# COMPACT_ATOMS: atom_id res chain seq x y z
N MET A 1 -6.25 -38.05 -15.97
CA MET A 1 -5.01 -37.78 -15.19
C MET A 1 -5.09 -36.33 -14.72
N HIS A 2 -5.45 -36.12 -13.45
CA HIS A 2 -5.60 -34.78 -12.87
C HIS A 2 -4.25 -34.33 -12.28
N ASN A 3 -3.65 -33.27 -12.82
CA ASN A 3 -2.39 -32.71 -12.33
C ASN A 3 -2.66 -31.92 -11.05
N LYS A 4 -2.35 -32.51 -9.89
CA LYS A 4 -2.46 -31.87 -8.58
C LYS A 4 -1.31 -30.85 -8.39
N CYS A 5 -1.64 -29.62 -8.00
CA CYS A 5 -0.64 -28.63 -7.57
C CYS A 5 0.05 -29.09 -6.28
N SER A 6 1.39 -29.11 -6.27
CA SER A 6 2.19 -29.37 -5.07
C SER A 6 2.12 -28.18 -4.12
N ARG A 7 1.58 -28.39 -2.91
CA ARG A 7 1.60 -27.42 -1.82
C ARG A 7 3.02 -27.30 -1.24
N SER A 8 3.58 -26.10 -1.23
CA SER A 8 4.63 -25.74 -0.26
C SER A 8 3.93 -25.17 0.97
N ILE A 9 3.92 -25.93 2.06
CA ILE A 9 3.19 -25.58 3.29
C ILE A 9 4.22 -25.10 4.30
N ASN A 10 4.21 -23.80 4.61
CA ASN A 10 4.64 -23.29 5.90
C ASN A 10 3.66 -22.18 6.32
N GLY A 11 2.78 -22.52 7.25
CA GLY A 11 1.92 -21.58 7.97
C GLY A 11 0.57 -21.26 7.31
N ILE A 12 -0.47 -21.98 7.73
CA ILE A 12 -1.82 -21.50 8.11
C ILE A 12 -2.80 -22.67 7.90
N LYS A 13 -3.27 -23.23 9.02
CA LYS A 13 -4.32 -24.24 9.09
C LYS A 13 -5.68 -23.58 8.79
N SER A 14 -6.57 -24.35 8.18
CA SER A 14 -7.97 -24.05 7.81
C SER A 14 -8.19 -23.37 6.46
N ILE A 15 -8.03 -24.14 5.39
CA ILE A 15 -8.60 -23.86 4.06
C ILE A 15 -9.69 -24.91 3.85
N ARG A 16 -10.93 -24.60 4.24
CA ARG A 16 -12.09 -25.34 3.70
C ARG A 16 -12.47 -24.67 2.39
N ALA A 17 -12.28 -25.43 1.31
CA ALA A 17 -13.00 -25.34 0.04
C ALA A 17 -13.05 -23.97 -0.66
N LEU A 18 -11.93 -23.58 -1.28
CA LEU A 18 -12.02 -23.02 -2.62
C LEU A 18 -11.42 -24.08 -3.54
N ASP A 19 -12.19 -24.52 -4.54
CA ASP A 19 -11.78 -25.49 -5.55
C ASP A 19 -10.49 -25.03 -6.26
N LEU A 20 -9.37 -25.48 -5.72
CA LEU A 20 -8.02 -25.38 -6.28
C LEU A 20 -7.80 -26.48 -7.34
N GLU A 21 -8.87 -26.96 -7.98
CA GLU A 21 -8.80 -28.13 -8.88
C GLU A 21 -8.17 -27.84 -10.24
N SER A 22 -7.89 -26.59 -10.58
CA SER A 22 -6.90 -26.27 -11.62
C SER A 22 -6.36 -24.86 -11.46
N CYS A 23 -5.06 -24.74 -11.19
CA CYS A 23 -4.38 -23.45 -11.27
C CYS A 23 -4.32 -23.00 -12.74
N LYS A 24 -5.37 -22.31 -13.18
CA LYS A 24 -5.53 -21.87 -14.58
C LYS A 24 -4.70 -20.61 -14.83
N LEU A 25 -3.78 -20.68 -15.78
CA LEU A 25 -2.95 -19.53 -16.19
C LEU A 25 -3.81 -18.36 -16.63
N GLY A 26 -3.40 -17.15 -16.22
CA GLY A 26 -4.09 -15.90 -16.53
C GLY A 26 -5.33 -15.61 -15.68
N VAL A 27 -5.77 -16.55 -14.83
CA VAL A 27 -6.84 -16.28 -13.86
C VAL A 27 -6.24 -15.70 -12.59
N ARG A 28 -6.83 -14.61 -12.12
CA ARG A 28 -6.51 -13.96 -10.85
C ARG A 28 -7.71 -14.02 -9.93
N THR A 29 -7.49 -14.40 -8.68
CA THR A 29 -8.57 -14.52 -7.68
C THR A 29 -8.27 -13.61 -6.49
N PRO A 30 -9.27 -12.91 -5.92
CA PRO A 30 -9.05 -12.02 -4.79
C PRO A 30 -8.64 -12.80 -3.53
N ASP A 31 -7.81 -12.20 -2.68
CA ASP A 31 -7.64 -12.65 -1.31
C ASP A 31 -8.93 -12.36 -0.52
N ILE A 32 -9.37 -13.30 0.32
CA ILE A 32 -10.64 -13.20 1.04
C ILE A 32 -10.62 -12.25 2.24
N ARG A 33 -9.44 -11.77 2.66
CA ARG A 33 -9.28 -10.91 3.85
C ARG A 33 -8.69 -9.55 3.52
N ASN A 34 -7.91 -9.43 2.46
CA ASN A 34 -7.20 -8.19 2.13
C ASN A 34 -7.51 -7.75 0.69
N CYS A 35 -8.05 -6.54 0.56
CA CYS A 35 -8.52 -5.99 -0.71
C CYS A 35 -7.38 -5.64 -1.68
N ALA A 36 -6.16 -5.44 -1.18
CA ALA A 36 -4.98 -5.22 -2.01
C ALA A 36 -4.32 -6.53 -2.48
N LYS A 37 -4.73 -7.69 -1.96
CA LYS A 37 -4.09 -8.98 -2.24
C LYS A 37 -4.93 -9.85 -3.16
N TYR A 38 -4.24 -10.64 -3.97
CA TYR A 38 -4.83 -11.59 -4.92
C TYR A 38 -3.88 -12.75 -5.15
N TYR A 39 -4.38 -13.79 -5.82
CA TYR A 39 -3.60 -14.94 -6.23
C TYR A 39 -3.58 -15.04 -7.75
N GLU A 40 -2.42 -15.42 -8.31
CA GLU A 40 -2.24 -15.62 -9.73
C GLU A 40 -1.46 -16.91 -9.98
N CYS A 41 -1.88 -17.67 -10.98
CA CYS A 41 -1.15 -18.84 -11.45
C CYS A 41 0.01 -18.41 -12.34
N THR A 42 1.22 -18.83 -11.97
CA THR A 42 2.46 -18.55 -12.70
C THR A 42 3.16 -19.84 -13.08
N VAL A 43 3.86 -19.84 -14.22
CA VAL A 43 4.68 -20.96 -14.69
C VAL A 43 6.11 -20.48 -14.86
N SER A 44 7.04 -21.14 -14.17
CA SER A 44 8.46 -21.09 -14.51
C SER A 44 8.72 -22.10 -15.63
N GLN A 45 9.61 -21.81 -16.58
CA GLN A 45 9.86 -22.70 -17.73
C GLN A 45 10.08 -24.16 -17.28
N GLY A 46 9.33 -25.09 -17.87
CA GLY A 46 9.38 -26.52 -17.57
C GLY A 46 8.76 -26.96 -16.24
N SER A 47 8.14 -26.05 -15.48
CA SER A 47 7.55 -26.34 -14.16
C SER A 47 6.03 -26.44 -14.19
N GLN A 48 5.46 -27.15 -13.22
CA GLN A 48 4.02 -27.13 -12.97
C GLN A 48 3.55 -25.72 -12.58
N PRO A 49 2.34 -25.29 -12.95
CA PRO A 49 1.78 -24.02 -12.51
C PRO A 49 1.71 -23.95 -10.97
N ILE A 50 2.17 -22.82 -10.43
CA ILE A 50 2.14 -22.54 -9.00
C ILE A 50 1.24 -21.32 -8.78
N LEU A 51 0.31 -21.45 -7.84
CA LEU A 51 -0.49 -20.35 -7.35
C LEU A 51 0.39 -19.45 -6.47
N GLN A 52 0.56 -18.19 -6.85
CA GLN A 52 1.36 -17.22 -6.12
C GLN A 52 0.47 -16.14 -5.52
N ALA A 53 0.71 -15.80 -4.25
CA ALA A 53 0.17 -14.59 -3.67
C ALA A 53 0.83 -13.35 -4.29
N LYS A 54 0.02 -12.36 -4.61
CA LYS A 54 0.40 -11.07 -5.17
C LYS A 54 -0.29 -9.96 -4.38
N GLU A 55 0.29 -8.78 -4.45
CA GLU A 55 -0.23 -7.58 -3.80
C GLU A 55 -0.19 -6.44 -4.82
N CYS A 56 -1.26 -5.66 -4.89
CA CYS A 56 -1.30 -4.43 -5.66
C CYS A 56 -0.33 -3.40 -5.08
N LEU A 57 0.18 -2.50 -5.91
CA LEU A 57 1.00 -1.39 -5.42
C LEU A 57 0.12 -0.40 -4.67
N TYR A 58 0.61 0.16 -3.56
CA TYR A 58 -0.09 1.26 -2.88
C TYR A 58 -0.31 2.46 -3.83
N PRO A 59 -1.48 3.12 -3.83
CA PRO A 59 -2.69 2.85 -3.04
C PRO A 59 -3.73 1.98 -3.79
N LEU A 60 -3.32 1.24 -4.81
CA LEU A 60 -4.23 0.43 -5.63
C LEU A 60 -4.78 -0.78 -4.87
N LEU A 61 -6.00 -1.16 -5.23
CA LEU A 61 -6.72 -2.31 -4.69
C LEU A 61 -7.09 -3.29 -5.81
N PHE A 62 -7.24 -4.57 -5.46
CA PHE A 62 -7.59 -5.61 -6.42
C PHE A 62 -9.11 -5.67 -6.63
N ASP A 63 -9.50 -5.35 -7.86
CA ASP A 63 -10.86 -5.43 -8.34
C ASP A 63 -11.17 -6.84 -8.84
N LYS A 64 -12.14 -7.49 -8.18
CA LYS A 64 -12.50 -8.88 -8.45
C LYS A 64 -13.19 -9.09 -9.80
N ASP A 65 -13.86 -8.05 -10.30
CA ASP A 65 -14.66 -8.14 -11.53
C ASP A 65 -13.77 -7.98 -12.77
N SER A 66 -12.84 -7.03 -12.76
CA SER A 66 -11.88 -6.82 -13.85
C SER A 66 -10.61 -7.68 -13.73
N GLY A 67 -10.32 -8.22 -12.55
CA GLY A 67 -9.09 -8.98 -12.28
C GLY A 67 -7.81 -8.13 -12.27
N LYS A 68 -7.94 -6.82 -12.01
CA LYS A 68 -6.83 -5.85 -12.08
C LYS A 68 -6.66 -5.10 -10.78
N CYS A 69 -5.47 -4.54 -10.59
CA CYS A 69 -5.25 -3.51 -9.60
C CYS A 69 -5.76 -2.17 -10.17
N VAL A 70 -6.69 -1.54 -9.47
CA VAL A 70 -7.31 -0.27 -9.87
C VAL A 70 -7.17 0.76 -8.74
N HIS A 71 -7.48 2.03 -9.03
CA HIS A 71 -7.50 3.05 -8.00
C HIS A 71 -8.51 2.67 -6.90
N TYR A 72 -8.22 3.02 -5.65
CA TYR A 72 -9.03 2.55 -4.51
C TYR A 72 -10.49 3.04 -4.57
N SER A 73 -10.76 4.15 -5.27
CA SER A 73 -12.12 4.67 -5.50
C SER A 73 -12.93 3.85 -6.51
N ASP A 74 -12.27 3.03 -7.33
CA ASP A 74 -12.87 2.37 -8.50
C ASP A 74 -13.26 0.91 -8.22
N THR A 75 -13.14 0.46 -6.98
CA THR A 75 -13.49 -0.91 -6.58
C THR A 75 -14.11 -0.94 -5.18
N THR A 76 -14.83 -2.03 -4.90
CA THR A 76 -15.43 -2.28 -3.58
C THR A 76 -14.75 -3.47 -2.91
N CYS A 77 -14.43 -3.31 -1.63
CA CYS A 77 -13.72 -4.33 -0.88
C CYS A 77 -14.61 -5.37 -0.22
N ASP A 78 -15.93 -5.14 -0.17
CA ASP A 78 -16.89 -5.94 0.59
C ASP A 78 -16.40 -6.11 2.04
N ASP A 79 -16.30 -7.34 2.53
CA ASP A 79 -15.80 -7.65 3.88
C ASP A 79 -14.26 -7.70 3.98
N ARG A 80 -13.53 -7.46 2.88
CA ARG A 80 -12.05 -7.48 2.88
C ARG A 80 -11.52 -6.17 3.45
N ALA A 81 -10.46 -6.25 4.25
CA ALA A 81 -9.75 -5.08 4.74
C ALA A 81 -9.17 -4.27 3.58
N ALA A 82 -9.50 -2.98 3.51
CA ALA A 82 -9.01 -2.03 2.52
C ALA A 82 -7.87 -1.19 3.11
N PRO A 83 -6.59 -1.55 2.89
CA PRO A 83 -5.47 -0.81 3.45
C PRO A 83 -5.48 0.64 2.97
N LYS A 84 -5.15 1.56 3.88
CA LYS A 84 -5.14 3.02 3.69
C LYS A 84 -3.73 3.62 3.83
N SER A 85 -2.86 2.99 4.61
CA SER A 85 -1.48 3.42 4.81
C SER A 85 -0.51 2.63 3.92
N PRO A 86 0.56 3.26 3.40
CA PRO A 86 1.65 2.54 2.73
C PRO A 86 2.20 1.37 3.55
N CYS A 87 2.25 1.50 4.87
CA CYS A 87 2.78 0.45 5.74
C CYS A 87 1.81 -0.72 6.01
N GLU A 88 0.58 -0.66 5.51
CA GLU A 88 -0.31 -1.84 5.53
C GLU A 88 -0.05 -2.79 4.35
N TYR A 89 0.79 -2.39 3.39
CA TYR A 89 1.21 -3.21 2.26
C TYR A 89 2.50 -3.98 2.61
N ASP A 90 2.49 -5.31 2.44
CA ASP A 90 3.64 -6.17 2.74
C ASP A 90 4.86 -5.81 1.87
N ALA A 91 4.62 -5.33 0.64
CA ALA A 91 5.66 -4.85 -0.27
C ALA A 91 6.48 -3.69 0.30
N ASN A 92 5.88 -2.86 1.18
CA ASN A 92 6.54 -1.72 1.80
C ASN A 92 7.22 -2.07 3.14
N GLN A 93 7.00 -3.28 3.66
CA GLN A 93 7.63 -3.75 4.89
C GLN A 93 9.09 -4.15 4.68
N CYS A 94 9.89 -3.98 5.73
CA CYS A 94 11.28 -4.42 5.71
C CYS A 94 11.39 -5.94 5.73
N ARG A 95 12.26 -6.49 4.86
CA ARG A 95 12.55 -7.93 4.78
C ARG A 95 13.93 -8.31 5.31
N SER A 96 14.72 -7.33 5.74
CA SER A 96 16.07 -7.51 6.29
C SER A 96 16.34 -6.54 7.44
N SER A 97 17.34 -6.85 8.26
CA SER A 97 17.71 -6.09 9.46
C SER A 97 18.30 -4.70 9.18
N HIS A 98 18.86 -4.47 8.00
CA HIS A 98 19.45 -3.18 7.61
C HIS A 98 18.49 -2.24 6.86
N CYS A 99 17.21 -2.62 6.77
CA CYS A 99 16.19 -1.81 6.11
C CYS A 99 15.67 -0.71 7.04
N VAL A 100 15.51 0.50 6.50
CA VAL A 100 14.88 1.60 7.22
C VAL A 100 13.40 1.28 7.45
N PRO A 101 12.88 1.30 8.70
CA PRO A 101 11.48 0.99 9.00
C PRO A 101 10.47 1.74 8.13
N CYS A 102 9.35 1.09 7.81
CA CYS A 102 8.36 1.62 6.86
C CYS A 102 7.84 3.02 7.26
N HIS A 103 7.48 3.23 8.53
CA HIS A 103 6.94 4.49 9.03
C HIS A 103 7.92 5.68 8.95
N ILE A 104 9.22 5.41 8.78
CA ILE A 104 10.24 6.45 8.56
C ILE A 104 10.33 6.81 7.06
N ARG A 105 10.12 5.82 6.19
CA ARG A 105 10.20 5.97 4.73
C ARG A 105 8.93 6.51 4.10
N TYR A 106 7.77 6.16 4.66
CA TYR A 106 6.47 6.52 4.12
C TYR A 106 5.60 7.19 5.19
N PRO A 107 4.95 8.31 4.85
CA PRO A 107 4.00 8.96 5.73
C PRO A 107 2.65 8.23 5.74
N SER A 108 1.77 8.64 6.64
CA SER A 108 0.39 8.15 6.71
C SER A 108 -0.60 9.30 6.80
N CYS A 109 -1.76 9.13 6.17
CA CYS A 109 -2.89 10.04 6.22
C CYS A 109 -4.03 9.52 7.10
N ILE A 110 -3.83 8.41 7.82
CA ILE A 110 -4.85 7.85 8.71
C ILE A 110 -5.19 8.87 9.81
N GLY A 111 -6.48 9.20 9.95
CA GLY A 111 -6.97 10.20 10.88
C GLY A 111 -6.68 11.65 10.52
N LEU A 112 -6.03 11.93 9.39
CA LEU A 112 -5.80 13.28 8.90
C LEU A 112 -6.91 13.69 7.91
N PRO A 113 -7.33 14.97 7.89
CA PRO A 113 -8.31 15.44 6.91
C PRO A 113 -7.71 15.53 5.52
N ASP A 114 -8.56 15.55 4.50
CA ASP A 114 -8.17 15.76 3.11
C ASP A 114 -7.46 17.11 2.91
N GLY A 115 -6.49 17.14 2.00
CA GLY A 115 -5.64 18.31 1.72
C GLY A 115 -4.22 18.20 2.29
N GLU A 116 -3.54 19.34 2.39
CA GLU A 116 -2.16 19.42 2.87
C GLU A 116 -2.06 19.09 4.36
N ASN A 117 -1.10 18.25 4.72
CA ASN A 117 -0.80 17.87 6.08
C ASN A 117 0.70 17.68 6.28
N PHE A 118 1.12 17.62 7.54
CA PHE A 118 2.51 17.40 7.90
C PHE A 118 2.90 15.93 7.69
N TRP A 119 4.18 15.70 7.36
CA TRP A 119 4.76 14.37 7.42
C TRP A 119 5.08 14.03 8.89
N ALA A 120 4.31 13.14 9.51
CA ALA A 120 4.52 12.74 10.89
C ALA A 120 5.94 12.18 11.15
N GLY A 121 6.62 12.70 12.18
CA GLY A 121 8.02 12.43 12.47
C GLY A 121 9.02 13.27 11.66
N ARG A 122 8.53 14.18 10.82
CA ARG A 122 9.30 15.20 10.08
C ARG A 122 8.64 16.57 10.21
N GLU A 123 7.99 16.83 11.32
CA GLU A 123 7.37 18.11 11.62
C GLU A 123 8.39 19.23 11.52
N TRP A 124 7.96 20.40 11.04
CA TRP A 124 8.81 21.58 10.88
C TRP A 124 10.04 21.37 9.98
N THR A 125 9.93 20.43 9.06
CA THR A 125 10.83 20.32 7.90
C THR A 125 10.10 20.86 6.67
N PRO A 126 10.77 21.03 5.52
CA PRO A 126 10.11 21.39 4.28
C PRO A 126 9.14 20.31 3.75
N TYR A 127 9.15 19.09 4.29
CA TYR A 127 8.34 17.99 3.76
C TYR A 127 6.88 18.04 4.21
N TYR A 128 5.97 17.86 3.26
CA TYR A 128 4.54 17.77 3.50
C TYR A 128 3.90 16.65 2.68
N ILE A 129 2.64 16.34 2.98
CA ILE A 129 1.85 15.33 2.29
C ILE A 129 0.50 15.90 1.88
N ILE A 130 -0.09 15.35 0.82
CA ILE A 130 -1.50 15.60 0.49
C ILE A 130 -2.27 14.31 0.77
N CYS A 131 -3.31 14.46 1.59
CA CYS A 131 -4.21 13.39 1.98
C CYS A 131 -5.50 13.45 1.18
N HIS A 132 -6.02 12.28 0.81
CA HIS A 132 -7.38 12.13 0.33
C HIS A 132 -7.90 10.74 0.75
N ASP A 133 -9.08 10.69 1.37
CA ASP A 133 -9.69 9.44 1.87
C ASP A 133 -8.74 8.64 2.78
N GLU A 134 -8.05 9.37 3.66
CA GLU A 134 -7.02 8.88 4.59
C GLU A 134 -5.81 8.20 3.92
N ARG A 135 -5.60 8.45 2.62
CA ARG A 135 -4.45 7.97 1.83
C ARG A 135 -3.55 9.13 1.43
N VAL A 136 -2.25 8.90 1.49
CA VAL A 136 -1.23 9.76 0.87
C VAL A 136 -1.37 9.66 -0.64
N VAL A 137 -1.76 10.75 -1.29
CA VAL A 137 -1.84 10.86 -2.76
C VAL A 137 -0.66 11.61 -3.36
N PHE A 138 0.03 12.40 -2.53
CA PHE A 138 1.24 13.14 -2.93
C PHE A 138 2.15 13.38 -1.73
N THR A 139 3.45 13.42 -1.98
CA THR A 139 4.49 13.87 -1.04
C THR A 139 5.24 15.02 -1.67
N GLY A 140 5.35 16.14 -0.97
CA GLY A 140 5.96 17.36 -1.47
C GLY A 140 7.05 17.91 -0.57
N GLU A 141 7.73 18.93 -1.07
CA GLU A 141 8.70 19.74 -0.34
C GLU A 141 8.36 21.21 -0.59
N CYS A 142 8.37 22.04 0.45
CA CYS A 142 8.23 23.48 0.35
C CYS A 142 9.34 24.08 -0.52
N SER A 143 9.12 25.28 -1.05
CA SER A 143 10.11 25.87 -1.95
C SER A 143 11.41 26.16 -1.21
N THR A 144 12.54 25.88 -1.87
CA THR A 144 13.88 26.24 -1.40
C THR A 144 14.60 27.18 -2.37
N SER A 145 13.92 27.66 -3.43
CA SER A 145 14.57 28.41 -4.52
C SER A 145 14.96 29.83 -4.11
N ASP A 146 14.07 30.53 -3.39
CA ASP A 146 14.23 31.95 -3.09
C ASP A 146 14.27 32.25 -1.59
N LYS A 147 13.68 31.36 -0.77
CA LYS A 147 13.64 31.43 0.70
C LYS A 147 13.62 30.02 1.27
N THR A 148 14.10 29.85 2.51
CA THR A 148 13.98 28.55 3.20
C THR A 148 12.61 28.47 3.85
N GLU A 149 11.67 27.82 3.18
CA GLU A 149 10.36 27.52 3.73
C GLU A 149 10.36 26.18 4.48
N ILE A 150 9.60 26.12 5.56
CA ILE A 150 9.27 24.89 6.29
C ILE A 150 7.76 24.70 6.26
N PHE A 151 7.30 23.45 6.28
CA PHE A 151 5.88 23.18 6.44
C PHE A 151 5.47 23.41 7.90
N ASN A 152 4.54 24.34 8.11
CA ASN A 152 3.97 24.62 9.43
C ASN A 152 2.81 23.63 9.70
N PRO A 153 2.95 22.69 10.65
CA PRO A 153 1.92 21.68 10.92
C PRO A 153 0.62 22.24 11.49
N ASP A 154 0.68 23.40 12.16
CA ASP A 154 -0.48 24.04 12.79
C ASP A 154 -1.31 24.81 11.75
N LYS A 155 -0.64 25.55 10.86
CA LYS A 155 -1.28 26.31 9.77
C LYS A 155 -1.58 25.44 8.55
N LYS A 156 -0.91 24.29 8.41
CA LYS A 156 -0.96 23.38 7.25
C LYS A 156 -0.58 24.05 5.92
N GLU A 157 0.49 24.81 5.95
CA GLU A 157 1.02 25.51 4.77
C GLU A 157 2.55 25.65 4.86
N CYS A 158 3.19 25.89 3.72
CA CYS A 158 4.59 26.29 3.68
C CYS A 158 4.74 27.74 4.16
N ALA A 159 5.65 27.96 5.11
CA ALA A 159 5.92 29.27 5.67
C ALA A 159 7.44 29.48 5.86
N GLU A 160 7.87 30.74 5.86
CA GLU A 160 9.27 31.08 6.13
C GLU A 160 9.66 30.68 7.56
N PHE A 161 10.90 30.21 7.74
CA PHE A 161 11.39 29.70 9.03
C PHE A 161 11.29 30.72 10.20
N GLU A 162 11.27 32.02 9.91
CA GLU A 162 11.23 33.10 10.93
C GLU A 162 9.93 33.15 11.74
N ASP A 163 8.85 32.51 11.26
CA ASP A 163 7.57 32.43 11.98
C ASP A 163 7.63 31.64 13.30
N LYS A 164 8.73 30.90 13.58
CA LYS A 164 8.90 30.14 14.83
C LYS A 164 9.38 30.96 16.03
N ILE A 165 9.95 32.15 15.82
CA ILE A 165 10.66 32.86 16.90
C ILE A 165 9.75 33.84 17.67
N PHE A 166 8.56 34.17 17.13
CA PHE A 166 7.68 35.20 17.72
C PHE A 166 6.21 34.77 17.89
N GLY A 167 5.89 33.48 17.77
CA GLY A 167 4.55 32.92 17.97
C GLY A 167 4.34 32.31 19.35
#